data_AF-A0A6J2YLT0-F1
#
_entry.id   AF-A0A6J2YLT0-F1
#
_cell.length_a   1.000
_cell.length_b   1.000
_cell.length_c   1.000
_cell.angle_alpha   90.00
_cell.angle_beta   90.00
_cell.angle_gamma   90.00
#
_symmetry.space_group_name_H-M   'P 1'
#
loop_
_entity.id
_entity.type
_entity.pdbx_description
1 polymer ?
#
loop_
_entity_poly.entity_id
_entity_poly.type
_entity_poly.pdbx_seq_one_letter_code
_entity_poly.pdbx_strand_id
1 'polypeptide(L)'
;VLIGLETGYIPPNLHYNTPREGIKSLVDGMIKVVADKTEFKDDRGLIGINSFGFGGGNCHVLLRHNPKKKVNQGKPLDNIPRLICVSGRTPDAVNMLLDSVIENKLDVEHIRLLQDIF
;
A
#
# COMPACT_ATOMS: atom_id res chain seq x y z
N VAL A 1 -1.47 -5.68 -3.66
CA VAL A 1 -0.05 -5.65 -3.23
C VAL A 1 0.29 -4.33 -2.56
N LEU A 2 0.25 -3.18 -3.25
CA LEU A 2 0.66 -1.89 -2.67
C LEU A 2 -0.06 -1.53 -1.36
N ILE A 3 -1.39 -1.64 -1.30
CA ILE A 3 -2.15 -1.42 -0.05
C ILE A 3 -1.67 -2.33 1.09
N GLY A 4 -1.30 -3.58 0.78
CA GLY A 4 -0.78 -4.50 1.79
C GLY A 4 0.62 -4.12 2.29
N LEU A 5 1.44 -3.53 1.42
CA LEU A 5 2.75 -2.96 1.81
C LEU A 5 2.57 -1.74 2.72
N GLU A 6 1.67 -0.82 2.35
CA GLU A 6 1.41 0.41 3.13
C GLU A 6 0.73 0.14 4.48
N THR A 7 -0.19 -0.84 4.53
CA THR A 7 -0.92 -1.19 5.77
C THR A 7 -0.18 -2.19 6.65
N GLY A 8 0.85 -2.86 6.12
CA GLY A 8 1.59 -3.91 6.82
C GLY A 8 0.85 -5.25 6.93
N TYR A 9 -0.21 -5.48 6.15
CA TYR A 9 -0.98 -6.73 6.17
C TYR A 9 -1.27 -7.27 4.77
N ILE A 10 -1.13 -8.58 4.60
CA ILE A 10 -1.61 -9.29 3.43
C ILE A 10 -3.10 -9.62 3.67
N PRO A 11 -4.01 -9.14 2.80
CA PRO A 11 -5.42 -9.43 2.93
C PRO A 11 -5.70 -10.92 2.64
N PRO A 12 -6.70 -11.50 3.32
CA PRO A 12 -7.09 -12.89 3.09
C PRO A 12 -7.70 -13.08 1.70
N ASN A 13 -7.35 -14.17 1.04
CA ASN A 13 -8.07 -14.67 -0.13
C ASN A 13 -9.40 -15.26 0.33
N LEU A 14 -10.47 -14.84 -0.34
CA LEU A 14 -11.80 -15.38 -0.10
C LEU A 14 -11.95 -16.77 -0.72
N HIS A 15 -12.92 -17.54 -0.22
CA HIS A 15 -13.33 -18.83 -0.76
C HIS A 15 -12.27 -19.95 -0.75
N TYR A 16 -11.20 -19.80 0.04
CA TYR A 16 -10.20 -20.84 0.24
C TYR A 16 -10.56 -21.71 1.45
N ASN A 17 -11.31 -22.79 1.21
CA ASN A 17 -11.74 -23.72 2.27
C ASN A 17 -10.92 -25.02 2.27
N THR A 18 -10.67 -25.58 1.10
CA THR A 18 -9.94 -26.84 0.91
C THR A 18 -8.84 -26.64 -0.13
N PRO A 19 -7.60 -27.06 0.13
CA PRO A 19 -6.54 -27.03 -0.87
C PRO A 19 -6.96 -27.79 -2.13
N ARG A 20 -6.62 -27.25 -3.32
CA ARG A 20 -6.93 -27.92 -4.58
C ARG A 20 -6.15 -29.23 -4.69
N GLU A 21 -6.88 -30.33 -4.86
CA GLU A 21 -6.30 -31.65 -5.13
C GLU A 21 -5.46 -31.63 -6.42
N GLY A 22 -4.37 -32.39 -6.43
CA GLY A 22 -3.44 -32.47 -7.57
C GLY A 22 -2.34 -31.40 -7.59
N ILE A 23 -2.37 -30.40 -6.70
CA ILE A 23 -1.28 -29.43 -6.53
C ILE A 23 -0.51 -29.74 -5.25
N LYS A 24 0.57 -30.54 -5.37
CA LYS A 24 1.36 -31.00 -4.23
C LYS A 24 1.84 -29.86 -3.32
N SER A 25 2.30 -28.76 -3.89
CA SER A 25 2.83 -27.60 -3.15
C SER A 25 1.81 -26.89 -2.25
N LEU A 26 0.51 -27.03 -2.54
CA LEU A 26 -0.57 -26.52 -1.68
C LEU A 26 -0.92 -27.51 -0.56
N VAL A 27 -0.75 -28.81 -0.82
CA VAL A 27 -1.06 -29.88 0.14
C VAL A 27 0.05 -30.06 1.17
N ASP A 28 1.31 -29.97 0.74
CA ASP A 28 2.49 -30.09 1.62
C ASP A 28 2.87 -28.77 2.32
N GLY A 29 2.22 -27.66 1.96
CA GLY A 29 2.41 -26.35 2.58
C GLY A 29 3.64 -25.57 2.10
N MET A 30 4.35 -26.03 1.06
CA MET A 30 5.44 -25.26 0.43
C MET A 30 4.95 -23.90 -0.09
N ILE A 31 3.72 -23.86 -0.61
CA ILE A 31 3.01 -22.62 -0.94
C ILE A 31 1.82 -22.51 -0.01
N LYS A 32 1.78 -21.42 0.78
CA LYS A 32 0.68 -21.14 1.69
C LYS A 32 -0.24 -20.07 1.11
N VAL A 33 -1.50 -20.41 0.88
CA VAL A 33 -2.53 -19.42 0.57
C VAL A 33 -2.80 -18.60 1.83
N VAL A 34 -2.81 -17.28 1.69
CA VAL A 34 -3.18 -16.38 2.79
C VAL A 34 -4.70 -16.41 2.94
N ALA A 35 -5.20 -17.18 3.90
CA ALA A 35 -6.63 -17.33 4.20
C ALA A 35 -7.11 -16.40 5.34
N ASP A 36 -6.18 -15.92 6.17
CA ASP A 36 -6.42 -15.01 7.27
C ASP A 36 -5.63 -13.71 7.09
N LYS A 37 -6.08 -12.63 7.74
CA LYS A 37 -5.32 -11.37 7.82
C LYS A 37 -3.92 -11.67 8.37
N THR A 38 -2.91 -11.55 7.52
CA THR A 38 -1.54 -11.97 7.84
C THR A 38 -0.62 -10.77 7.86
N GLU A 39 0.20 -10.64 8.90
CA GLU A 39 1.20 -9.57 9.01
C GLU A 39 2.24 -9.70 7.87
N PHE A 40 2.55 -8.58 7.24
CA PHE A 40 3.58 -8.49 6.21
C PHE A 40 4.95 -8.32 6.86
N LYS A 41 5.55 -9.45 7.29
CA LYS A 41 6.74 -9.47 8.15
C LYS A 41 8.06 -9.09 7.47
N ASP A 42 8.12 -9.09 6.14
CA ASP A 42 9.36 -8.91 5.40
C ASP A 42 9.39 -7.57 4.67
N ASP A 43 10.21 -6.64 5.19
CA ASP A 43 10.45 -5.32 4.62
C ASP A 43 11.50 -5.33 3.49
N ARG A 44 12.17 -6.46 3.25
CA ARG A 44 13.22 -6.63 2.23
C ARG A 44 12.88 -7.67 1.17
N GLY A 45 11.81 -8.43 1.37
CA GLY A 45 11.30 -9.44 0.46
C GLY A 45 10.91 -8.87 -0.90
N LEU A 46 11.09 -9.69 -1.94
CA LEU A 46 10.56 -9.40 -3.26
C LEU A 46 9.15 -9.98 -3.39
N ILE A 47 8.24 -9.21 -3.98
CA ILE A 47 6.87 -9.62 -4.24
C ILE A 47 6.73 -9.85 -5.75
N GLY A 48 6.42 -11.09 -6.12
CA GLY A 48 6.09 -11.45 -7.49
C GLY A 48 4.62 -11.15 -7.82
N ILE A 49 4.38 -10.56 -8.98
CA ILE A 49 3.04 -10.37 -9.55
C ILE A 49 3.01 -11.05 -10.92
N ASN A 50 2.02 -11.93 -11.11
CA ASN A 50 1.78 -12.65 -12.36
C ASN A 50 0.54 -12.09 -13.07
N SER A 51 0.59 -12.03 -14.40
CA SER A 51 -0.57 -11.78 -15.25
C SER A 51 -0.48 -12.63 -16.51
N PHE A 52 -1.51 -13.43 -16.78
CA PHE A 52 -1.56 -14.37 -17.90
C PHE A 52 -2.85 -14.13 -18.67
N GLY A 53 -2.73 -13.67 -19.91
CA GLY A 53 -3.85 -13.45 -20.83
C GLY A 53 -4.24 -14.74 -21.54
N PHE A 54 -5.55 -14.91 -21.76
CA PHE A 54 -6.09 -16.10 -22.43
C PHE A 54 -5.47 -16.37 -23.82
N GLY A 55 -5.08 -15.32 -24.56
CA GLY A 55 -4.38 -15.45 -25.84
C GLY A 55 -2.92 -15.90 -25.76
N GLY A 56 -2.42 -16.27 -24.57
CA GLY A 56 -1.06 -16.77 -24.35
C GLY A 56 -0.02 -15.70 -24.00
N GLY A 57 -0.42 -14.43 -23.87
CA GLY A 57 0.46 -13.36 -23.40
C GLY A 57 0.73 -13.47 -21.90
N ASN A 58 1.99 -13.51 -21.49
CA ASN A 58 2.40 -13.71 -20.10
C ASN A 58 3.32 -12.58 -19.63
N CYS A 59 3.12 -12.09 -18.41
CA CYS A 59 3.96 -11.07 -17.80
C CYS A 59 4.22 -11.39 -16.32
N HIS A 60 5.42 -11.05 -15.86
CA HIS A 60 5.83 -11.14 -14.47
C HIS A 60 6.58 -9.88 -14.05
N VAL A 61 6.29 -9.38 -12.85
CA VAL A 61 6.98 -8.24 -12.26
C VAL A 61 7.39 -8.57 -10.83
N LEU A 62 8.60 -8.14 -10.47
CA LEU A 62 9.09 -8.15 -9.10
C LEU A 62 9.00 -6.74 -8.51
N LEU A 63 8.33 -6.63 -7.37
CA LEU A 63 8.27 -5.40 -6.58
C LEU A 63 9.09 -5.57 -5.29
N ARG A 64 9.57 -4.44 -4.77
CA ARG A 64 10.17 -4.35 -3.44
C ARG A 64 9.51 -3.21 -2.68
N HIS A 65 9.26 -3.42 -1.40
CA HIS A 65 8.76 -2.35 -0.54
C HIS A 65 9.79 -1.20 -0.45
N ASN A 66 9.30 0.04 -0.34
CA ASN A 66 10.15 1.19 -0.08
C ASN A 66 10.68 1.11 1.36
N PRO A 67 12.01 0.97 1.58
CA PRO A 67 12.56 0.83 2.92
C PRO A 67 12.61 2.16 3.70
N LYS A 68 12.22 3.28 3.08
CA LYS A 68 12.30 4.61 3.68
C LYS A 68 11.37 4.69 4.89
N LYS A 69 11.96 4.93 6.07
CA LYS A 69 11.23 5.28 7.28
C LYS A 69 11.12 6.80 7.38
N LYS A 70 9.94 7.31 7.75
CA LYS A 70 9.73 8.74 7.95
C LYS A 70 10.53 9.25 9.15
N VAL A 71 11.24 10.37 8.97
CA VAL A 71 11.92 11.08 10.05
C VAL A 71 10.86 11.78 10.92
N ASN A 72 11.01 11.74 12.24
CA ASN A 72 10.08 12.38 13.18
C ASN A 72 8.59 12.01 12.94
N GLN A 73 8.32 10.78 12.49
CA GLN A 73 6.97 10.33 12.10
C GLN A 73 6.29 11.25 11.07
N GLY A 74 7.10 11.89 10.21
CA GLY A 74 6.63 12.82 9.18
C GLY A 74 6.38 14.24 9.66
N LYS A 75 6.47 14.54 10.95
CA LYS A 75 6.19 15.88 11.47
C LYS A 75 7.33 16.87 11.18
N PRO A 76 7.03 18.17 10.99
CA PRO A 76 8.04 19.22 10.92
C PRO A 76 8.97 19.20 12.14
N LEU A 77 10.22 19.62 11.94
CA LEU A 77 11.23 19.74 13.01
C LEU A 77 11.15 21.09 13.74
N ASP A 78 10.31 22.00 13.25
CA ASP A 78 10.12 23.36 13.75
C ASP A 78 8.65 23.61 14.10
N ASN A 79 8.38 24.76 14.72
CA ASN A 79 7.03 25.21 15.08
C ASN A 79 6.55 26.37 14.19
N ILE A 80 7.05 26.47 12.96
CA ILE A 80 6.73 27.59 12.06
C ILE A 80 5.39 27.31 11.38
N PRO A 81 4.41 28.25 11.44
CA PRO A 81 3.16 28.11 10.70
C PRO A 81 3.40 27.96 9.19
N ARG A 82 2.65 27.06 8.55
CA ARG A 82 2.73 26.82 7.10
C ARG A 82 1.43 27.19 6.41
N LEU A 83 1.54 27.85 5.26
CA LEU A 83 0.43 28.03 4.32
C LEU A 83 0.29 26.75 3.49
N ILE A 84 -0.94 26.22 3.41
CA ILE A 84 -1.26 25.01 2.65
C ILE A 84 -2.35 25.37 1.65
N CYS A 85 -2.03 25.26 0.37
CA CYS A 85 -2.95 25.52 -0.73
C CYS A 85 -3.46 24.19 -1.29
N VAL A 86 -4.78 24.05 -1.44
CA VAL A 86 -5.39 22.89 -2.10
C VAL A 86 -6.44 23.38 -3.09
N SER A 87 -6.71 22.57 -4.11
CA SER A 87 -7.73 22.86 -5.11
C SER A 87 -8.62 21.63 -5.32
N GLY A 88 -9.91 21.86 -5.47
CA GLY A 88 -10.91 20.82 -5.75
C GLY A 88 -11.93 21.32 -6.77
N ARG A 89 -12.61 20.39 -7.44
CA ARG A 89 -13.68 20.73 -8.41
C ARG A 89 -15.00 21.10 -7.73
N THR A 90 -15.14 20.77 -6.44
CA THR A 90 -16.29 21.08 -5.59
C THR A 90 -15.80 21.61 -4.24
N PRO A 91 -16.64 22.37 -3.51
CA PRO A 91 -16.34 22.77 -2.14
C PRO A 91 -16.01 21.56 -1.23
N ASP A 92 -16.76 20.47 -1.36
CA ASP A 92 -16.54 19.25 -0.58
C ASP A 92 -15.14 18.65 -0.82
N ALA A 93 -14.67 18.65 -2.08
CA ALA A 93 -13.33 18.15 -2.40
C ALA A 93 -12.23 19.02 -1.75
N VAL A 94 -12.43 20.34 -1.67
CA VAL A 94 -11.49 21.23 -0.97
C VAL A 94 -11.46 20.90 0.52
N ASN A 95 -12.63 20.75 1.15
CA ASN A 95 -12.73 20.39 2.56
C ASN A 95 -12.08 19.04 2.85
N MET A 96 -12.36 18.02 2.04
CA MET A 96 -11.74 16.69 2.18
C MET A 96 -10.20 16.73 2.12
N LEU A 97 -9.63 17.55 1.25
CA LEU A 97 -8.17 17.69 1.16
C LEU A 97 -7.59 18.40 2.40
N LEU A 98 -8.25 19.45 2.88
CA LEU A 98 -7.86 20.15 4.11
C LEU A 98 -7.98 19.23 5.33
N ASP A 99 -9.06 18.45 5.43
CA ASP A 99 -9.25 17.47 6.51
C ASP A 99 -8.16 16.39 6.47
N SER A 100 -7.81 15.91 5.27
CA SER A 100 -6.74 14.91 5.12
C SER A 100 -5.38 15.38 5.68
N VAL A 101 -5.09 16.68 5.59
CA VAL A 101 -3.85 17.26 6.14
C VAL A 101 -3.84 17.20 7.67
N ILE A 102 -5.00 17.45 8.28
CA ILE A 102 -5.18 17.39 9.74
C ILE A 102 -5.12 15.94 10.22
N GLU A 103 -5.84 15.03 9.56
CA GLU A 103 -5.86 13.60 9.89
C GLU A 103 -4.47 12.96 9.79
N ASN A 104 -3.69 13.36 8.79
CA ASN A 104 -2.30 12.94 8.62
C ASN A 104 -1.31 13.74 9.49
N LYS A 105 -1.78 14.44 10.53
CA LYS A 105 -0.96 15.09 11.57
C LYS A 105 0.12 16.04 11.00
N LEU A 106 -0.22 16.77 9.94
CA LEU A 106 0.69 17.69 9.25
C LEU A 106 1.96 17.01 8.72
N ASP A 107 1.84 15.77 8.24
CA ASP A 107 2.93 15.02 7.63
C ASP A 107 3.54 15.80 6.45
N VAL A 108 4.84 16.07 6.54
CA VAL A 108 5.59 16.91 5.59
C VAL A 108 5.60 16.29 4.20
N GLU A 109 5.65 14.97 4.08
CA GLU A 109 5.67 14.29 2.78
C GLU A 109 4.28 14.32 2.12
N HIS A 110 3.20 14.16 2.91
CA HIS A 110 1.81 14.31 2.44
C HIS A 110 1.52 15.75 2.00
N ILE A 111 1.89 16.73 2.81
CA ILE A 111 1.73 18.15 2.45
C ILE A 111 2.53 18.45 1.18
N ARG A 112 3.77 17.95 1.07
CA ARG A 112 4.59 18.14 -0.13
C ARG A 112 3.89 17.58 -1.37
N LEU A 113 3.32 16.39 -1.29
CA LEU A 113 2.56 15.78 -2.38
C LEU A 113 1.39 16.66 -2.83
N LEU A 114 0.65 17.26 -1.88
CA LEU A 114 -0.45 18.17 -2.20
C LEU A 114 0.04 19.47 -2.87
N GLN A 115 1.18 20.00 -2.43
CA GLN A 115 1.75 21.22 -3.01
C GLN A 115 2.44 20.98 -4.36
N ASP A 116 2.97 19.79 -4.64
CA ASP A 116 3.66 19.45 -5.91
C ASP A 116 2.73 19.43 -7.13
N ILE A 117 1.41 19.47 -6.92
CA ILE A 117 0.42 19.54 -8.01
C ILE A 117 0.33 20.99 -8.56
N PHE A 118 0.89 21.98 -7.86
CA PHE A 118 0.96 23.39 -8.25
C PHE A 118 2.37 23.78 -8.70
#